data_AF-A0A961BE23-F1
#
_entry.id   AF-A0A961BE23-F1
#
_cell.length_a   1.000
_cell.length_b   1.000
_cell.length_c   1.000
_cell.angle_alpha   90.00
_cell.angle_beta   90.00
_cell.angle_gamma   90.00
#
_symmetry.space_group_name_H-M   'P 1'
#
loop_
_entity.id
_entity.type
_entity.pdbx_description
1 polymer ?
#
loop_
_entity_poly.entity_id
_entity_poly.type
_entity_poly.pdbx_seq_one_letter_code
_entity_poly.pdbx_strand_id
1 'polypeptide(L)'
;GRVLHARCWYANKRQTIGKGQPAAPPEGLNWALWQGPTQDRPFKDNLVHYNWHWHWYYGGGELANNGIHSLDIARWALGVQYPERVTCEGGRYHFEDDQETPDTCEAAYSFGKSGLITWSGTSCHQRKPEKVSFVTVYGEGGEMDFNGSGYTTYDLDGKEIDKNTEKPSDVPHFQNWVNAITSGEPLNQPIAQGQISTLLCHLGNIAYRTTGAVKVDPQTGDLVENADGMKLWAREEGYRTGWDV
;
A
#
# COMPACT_ATOMS: atom_id res chain seq x y z
N GLY A 1 1.99 25.70 6.47
CA GLY A 1 2.78 26.03 5.27
C GLY A 1 2.63 24.95 4.24
N ARG A 2 3.36 25.03 3.14
CA ARG A 2 3.38 23.97 2.12
C ARG A 2 4.01 22.69 2.67
N VAL A 3 3.42 21.53 2.39
CA VAL A 3 4.02 20.23 2.66
C VAL A 3 5.02 19.90 1.56
N LEU A 4 6.18 19.35 1.93
CA LEU A 4 7.32 19.12 1.03
C LEU A 4 7.67 17.65 0.89
N HIS A 5 7.56 16.88 1.97
CA HIS A 5 7.96 15.49 2.02
C HIS A 5 7.09 14.75 3.03
N ALA A 6 6.70 13.51 2.73
CA ALA A 6 6.18 12.58 3.72
C ALA A 6 7.01 11.29 3.72
N ARG A 7 7.25 10.76 4.92
CA ARG A 7 7.93 9.50 5.12
C ARG A 7 6.98 8.53 5.79
N CYS A 8 6.88 7.33 5.23
CA CYS A 8 6.00 6.26 5.64
C CYS A 8 6.86 5.08 6.10
N TRP A 9 6.52 4.48 7.24
CA TRP A 9 7.25 3.32 7.75
C TRP A 9 6.37 2.16 8.12
N TYR A 10 6.90 0.98 7.84
CA TYR A 10 6.39 -0.25 8.38
C TYR A 10 7.53 -1.16 8.81
N ALA A 11 7.54 -1.55 10.08
CA ALA A 11 8.50 -2.50 10.60
C ALA A 11 7.81 -3.52 11.50
N ASN A 12 7.89 -4.81 11.14
CA ASN A 12 7.24 -5.88 11.88
C ASN A 12 8.15 -7.12 12.04
N LYS A 13 7.73 -8.11 12.84
CA LYS A 13 8.41 -9.38 13.07
C LYS A 13 7.53 -10.56 12.63
N ARG A 14 7.17 -10.60 11.35
CA ARG A 14 6.46 -11.74 10.78
C ARG A 14 7.32 -12.99 10.79
N GLN A 15 6.65 -14.13 10.94
CA GLN A 15 7.27 -15.44 10.79
C GLN A 15 7.22 -15.87 9.33
N THR A 16 8.02 -16.89 9.00
CA THR A 16 7.94 -17.55 7.69
C THR A 16 6.53 -18.06 7.39
N ILE A 17 6.14 -18.03 6.11
CA ILE A 17 4.90 -18.67 5.63
C ILE A 17 5.10 -20.14 5.25
N GLY A 18 6.33 -20.66 5.42
CA GLY A 18 6.71 -22.02 5.08
C GLY A 18 6.68 -22.31 3.58
N LYS A 19 6.89 -23.59 3.25
CA LYS A 19 6.74 -24.14 1.90
C LYS A 19 5.53 -25.05 1.88
N GLY A 20 4.42 -24.57 1.35
CA GLY A 20 3.19 -25.36 1.24
C GLY A 20 3.30 -26.44 0.17
N GLN A 21 2.31 -27.33 0.18
CA GLN A 21 2.19 -28.43 -0.77
C GLN A 21 0.85 -28.34 -1.52
N PRO A 22 0.78 -28.85 -2.76
CA PRO A 22 -0.49 -29.06 -3.43
C PRO A 22 -1.42 -29.90 -2.55
N ALA A 23 -2.65 -29.44 -2.38
CA ALA A 23 -3.65 -30.10 -1.55
C ALA A 23 -5.04 -29.93 -2.16
N ALA A 24 -6.01 -30.69 -1.65
CA ALA A 24 -7.42 -30.38 -1.89
C ALA A 24 -7.83 -29.16 -1.06
N PRO A 25 -8.69 -28.27 -1.58
CA PRO A 25 -9.30 -27.23 -0.76
C PRO A 25 -10.00 -27.83 0.48
N PRO A 26 -9.93 -27.19 1.65
CA PRO A 26 -10.62 -27.65 2.84
C PRO A 26 -12.13 -27.68 2.63
N GLU A 27 -12.81 -28.55 3.38
CA GLU A 27 -14.27 -28.62 3.37
C GLU A 27 -14.88 -27.24 3.66
N GLY A 28 -15.88 -26.85 2.87
CA GLY A 28 -16.54 -25.54 2.97
C GLY A 28 -15.86 -24.41 2.20
N LEU A 29 -14.63 -24.58 1.69
CA LEU A 29 -14.00 -23.59 0.82
C LEU A 29 -14.33 -23.86 -0.66
N ASN A 30 -15.17 -23.01 -1.24
CA ASN A 30 -15.31 -22.98 -2.70
C ASN A 30 -14.09 -22.28 -3.32
N TRP A 31 -13.09 -23.08 -3.69
CA TRP A 31 -11.82 -22.60 -4.23
C TRP A 31 -11.95 -21.82 -5.54
N ALA A 32 -12.85 -22.25 -6.42
CA ALA A 32 -13.10 -21.57 -7.69
C ALA A 32 -13.75 -20.19 -7.49
N LEU A 33 -14.57 -20.03 -6.45
CA LEU A 33 -15.17 -18.74 -6.09
C LEU A 33 -14.17 -17.84 -5.36
N TRP A 34 -13.35 -18.40 -4.46
CA TRP A 34 -12.37 -17.63 -3.69
C TRP A 34 -11.31 -16.97 -4.59
N GLN A 35 -10.85 -17.65 -5.64
CA GLN A 35 -9.91 -17.09 -6.64
C GLN A 35 -10.53 -15.97 -7.49
N GLY A 36 -11.86 -15.86 -7.47
CA GLY A 36 -12.62 -14.85 -8.20
C GLY A 36 -12.40 -14.91 -9.72
N PRO A 37 -12.12 -13.77 -10.37
CA PRO A 37 -12.04 -13.68 -11.83
C PRO A 37 -10.70 -14.17 -12.41
N THR A 38 -9.75 -14.58 -11.57
CA THR A 38 -8.43 -15.03 -12.04
C THR A 38 -8.51 -16.44 -12.66
N GLN A 39 -7.54 -16.80 -13.52
CA GLN A 39 -7.44 -18.17 -14.03
C GLN A 39 -7.28 -19.16 -12.88
N ASP A 40 -7.85 -20.36 -13.05
CA ASP A 40 -7.82 -21.39 -12.01
C ASP A 40 -6.38 -21.86 -11.74
N ARG A 41 -5.97 -21.83 -10.48
CA ARG A 41 -4.72 -22.39 -9.98
C ARG A 41 -5.00 -23.55 -9.03
N PRO A 42 -4.11 -24.55 -8.93
CA PRO A 42 -4.24 -25.59 -7.92
C PRO A 42 -4.15 -25.00 -6.52
N PHE A 43 -4.89 -25.59 -5.58
CA PHE A 43 -4.86 -25.17 -4.18
C PHE A 43 -3.53 -25.58 -3.51
N LYS A 44 -3.03 -24.71 -2.63
CA LYS A 44 -1.84 -24.94 -1.80
C LYS A 44 -2.21 -24.71 -0.33
N ASP A 45 -1.80 -25.63 0.53
CA ASP A 45 -2.21 -25.69 1.94
C ASP A 45 -1.77 -24.49 2.79
N ASN A 46 -0.72 -23.77 2.37
CA ASN A 46 -0.22 -22.59 3.07
C ASN A 46 -0.72 -21.26 2.51
N LEU A 47 -1.70 -21.24 1.60
CA LEU A 47 -2.14 -20.00 0.94
C LEU A 47 -3.23 -19.25 1.72
N VAL A 48 -4.29 -19.95 2.11
CA VAL A 48 -5.48 -19.37 2.75
C VAL A 48 -5.49 -19.66 4.26
N HIS A 49 -6.07 -18.81 5.10
CA HIS A 49 -6.81 -17.59 4.74
C HIS A 49 -5.95 -16.32 4.72
N TYR A 50 -4.69 -16.38 5.12
CA TYR A 50 -3.87 -15.18 5.28
C TYR A 50 -2.81 -15.02 4.20
N ASN A 51 -2.02 -16.03 3.88
CA ASN A 51 -0.76 -15.84 3.16
C ASN A 51 -0.87 -15.46 1.67
N TRP A 52 -2.07 -15.52 1.08
CA TRP A 52 -2.33 -15.16 -0.31
C TRP A 52 -1.76 -13.80 -0.72
N HIS A 53 -1.76 -12.80 0.16
CA HIS A 53 -1.29 -11.46 -0.18
C HIS A 53 0.23 -11.36 -0.38
N TRP A 54 0.98 -12.41 -0.01
CA TRP A 54 2.43 -12.52 -0.23
C TRP A 54 2.80 -13.09 -1.60
N HIS A 55 1.81 -13.61 -2.35
CA HIS A 55 1.97 -14.15 -3.69
C HIS A 55 1.52 -13.10 -4.72
N TRP A 56 2.35 -12.81 -5.72
CA TRP A 56 2.08 -11.80 -6.75
C TRP A 56 0.81 -12.06 -7.53
N TYR A 57 0.40 -13.33 -7.62
CA TYR A 57 -0.82 -13.69 -8.32
C TYR A 57 -2.09 -13.18 -7.61
N TYR A 58 -2.09 -13.07 -6.28
CA TYR A 58 -3.27 -12.68 -5.50
C TYR A 58 -3.11 -11.35 -4.76
N GLY A 59 -1.87 -10.92 -4.45
CA GLY A 59 -1.62 -9.69 -3.71
C GLY A 59 -0.34 -8.96 -4.13
N GLY A 60 0.09 -8.05 -3.27
CA GLY A 60 1.20 -7.14 -3.54
C GLY A 60 2.12 -6.92 -2.34
N GLY A 61 2.18 -7.90 -1.42
CA GLY A 61 3.08 -7.88 -0.27
C GLY A 61 2.84 -6.73 0.69
N GLU A 62 3.88 -6.31 1.41
CA GLU A 62 3.74 -5.26 2.43
C GLU A 62 3.34 -3.92 1.86
N LEU A 63 3.74 -3.63 0.62
CA LEU A 63 3.39 -2.36 0.01
C LEU A 63 1.87 -2.28 -0.25
N ALA A 64 1.23 -3.37 -0.66
CA ALA A 64 -0.22 -3.42 -0.80
C ALA A 64 -0.97 -3.67 0.53
N ASN A 65 -0.35 -4.41 1.47
CA ASN A 65 -0.96 -4.76 2.75
C ASN A 65 -0.92 -3.61 3.77
N ASN A 66 0.24 -2.98 3.93
CA ASN A 66 0.47 -1.91 4.93
C ASN A 66 0.83 -0.56 4.30
N GLY A 67 1.46 -0.56 3.12
CA GLY A 67 1.79 0.66 2.41
C GLY A 67 0.55 1.51 2.11
N ILE A 68 -0.58 0.91 1.74
CA ILE A 68 -1.82 1.64 1.41
C ILE A 68 -2.26 2.60 2.54
N HIS A 69 -2.19 2.16 3.79
CA HIS A 69 -2.61 2.96 4.94
C HIS A 69 -1.74 4.21 5.14
N SER A 70 -0.42 4.06 4.98
CA SER A 70 0.53 5.16 5.17
C SER A 70 0.63 6.07 3.95
N LEU A 71 0.59 5.50 2.76
CA LEU A 71 0.65 6.24 1.50
C LEU A 71 -0.61 7.07 1.27
N ASP A 72 -1.79 6.61 1.71
CA ASP A 72 -3.02 7.40 1.63
C ASP A 72 -2.93 8.67 2.50
N ILE A 73 -2.51 8.54 3.75
CA ILE A 73 -2.29 9.69 4.67
C ILE A 73 -1.25 10.64 4.08
N ALA A 74 -0.12 10.12 3.60
CA ALA A 74 0.94 10.93 3.01
C ALA A 74 0.46 11.69 1.75
N ARG A 75 -0.28 11.02 0.87
CA ARG A 75 -0.84 11.61 -0.35
C ARG A 75 -1.86 12.69 -0.01
N TRP A 76 -2.75 12.42 0.95
CA TRP A 76 -3.72 13.38 1.45
C TRP A 76 -3.02 14.62 2.03
N ALA A 77 -2.01 14.44 2.88
CA ALA A 77 -1.28 15.53 3.50
C ALA A 77 -0.50 16.39 2.49
N LEU A 78 0.09 15.77 1.46
CA LEU A 78 0.74 16.49 0.36
C LEU A 78 -0.26 17.17 -0.59
N GLY A 79 -1.52 16.75 -0.61
CA GLY A 79 -2.53 17.25 -1.53
C GLY A 79 -2.26 16.88 -2.99
N VAL A 80 -1.70 15.69 -3.24
CA VAL A 80 -1.27 15.24 -4.58
C VAL A 80 -2.15 14.10 -5.14
N GLN A 81 -2.09 13.91 -6.45
CA GLN A 81 -2.75 12.81 -7.16
C GLN A 81 -1.73 11.73 -7.53
N TYR A 82 -1.29 11.67 -8.79
CA TYR A 82 -0.35 10.68 -9.30
C TYR A 82 1.09 11.20 -9.30
N PRO A 83 2.09 10.34 -9.04
CA PRO A 83 3.49 10.72 -9.14
C PRO A 83 3.92 10.89 -10.60
N GLU A 84 5.03 11.58 -10.83
CA GLU A 84 5.72 11.64 -12.13
C GLU A 84 6.72 10.47 -12.29
N ARG A 85 7.25 9.98 -11.16
CA ARG A 85 8.24 8.90 -11.12
C ARG A 85 8.15 8.13 -9.81
N VAL A 86 8.28 6.81 -9.91
CA VAL A 86 8.35 5.89 -8.77
C VAL A 86 9.61 5.04 -8.85
N THR A 87 10.28 4.83 -7.73
CA THR A 87 11.37 3.86 -7.57
C THR A 87 11.06 2.91 -6.43
N CYS A 88 11.38 1.62 -6.53
CA CYS A 88 11.46 0.71 -5.37
C CYS A 88 12.61 -0.27 -5.59
N GLU A 89 13.33 -0.53 -4.52
CA GLU A 89 14.41 -1.53 -4.44
C GLU A 89 14.18 -2.37 -3.19
N GLY A 90 14.56 -3.65 -3.23
CA GLY A 90 14.35 -4.53 -2.09
C GLY A 90 14.57 -6.00 -2.41
N GLY A 91 14.09 -6.87 -1.55
CA GLY A 91 14.22 -8.30 -1.77
C GLY A 91 13.71 -9.18 -0.64
N ARG A 92 13.98 -10.48 -0.81
CA ARG A 92 13.82 -11.51 0.21
C ARG A 92 15.17 -11.75 0.88
N TYR A 93 15.30 -11.34 2.13
CA TYR A 93 16.55 -11.44 2.87
C TYR A 93 16.46 -12.29 4.13
N HIS A 94 15.25 -12.55 4.64
CA HIS A 94 15.08 -13.20 5.94
C HIS A 94 14.81 -14.70 5.87
N PHE A 95 13.91 -15.13 4.99
CA PHE A 95 13.47 -16.52 4.93
C PHE A 95 13.49 -17.05 3.49
N GLU A 96 13.82 -18.33 3.36
CA GLU A 96 13.64 -19.10 2.13
C GLU A 96 12.30 -19.87 2.20
N ASP A 97 11.22 -19.19 1.87
CA ASP A 97 9.86 -19.73 1.88
C ASP A 97 9.06 -19.30 0.63
N ASP A 98 7.77 -19.56 0.62
CA ASP A 98 6.93 -19.33 -0.56
C ASP A 98 6.55 -17.86 -0.81
N GLN A 99 6.89 -16.91 0.08
CA GLN A 99 6.52 -15.52 -0.15
C GLN A 99 7.29 -14.98 -1.38
N GLU A 100 6.58 -14.37 -2.32
CA GLU A 100 7.17 -13.89 -3.58
C GLU A 100 7.52 -12.40 -3.51
N THR A 101 6.83 -11.68 -2.62
CA THR A 101 6.96 -10.24 -2.41
C THR A 101 8.13 -9.90 -1.47
N PRO A 102 8.80 -8.74 -1.62
CA PRO A 102 9.96 -8.40 -0.81
C PRO A 102 9.60 -8.36 0.69
N ASP A 103 10.49 -8.87 1.54
CA ASP A 103 10.39 -8.72 3.00
C ASP A 103 11.04 -7.43 3.49
N THR A 104 11.87 -6.80 2.65
CA THR A 104 12.42 -5.45 2.85
C THR A 104 12.37 -4.71 1.50
N CYS A 105 11.70 -3.56 1.40
CA CYS A 105 11.84 -2.62 0.26
C CYS A 105 11.84 -1.16 0.75
N GLU A 106 12.53 -0.32 -0.01
CA GLU A 106 12.48 1.13 0.04
C GLU A 106 11.86 1.65 -1.25
N ALA A 107 10.79 2.45 -1.17
CA ALA A 107 10.12 3.05 -2.31
C ALA A 107 10.06 4.58 -2.21
N ALA A 108 10.11 5.27 -3.34
CA ALA A 108 9.99 6.72 -3.41
C ALA A 108 9.08 7.15 -4.56
N TYR A 109 8.24 8.14 -4.30
CA TYR A 109 7.21 8.67 -5.21
C TYR A 109 7.43 10.16 -5.38
N SER A 110 7.95 10.56 -6.54
CA SER A 110 8.22 11.96 -6.86
C SER A 110 7.00 12.59 -7.52
N PHE A 111 6.53 13.71 -7.00
CA PHE A 111 5.44 14.52 -7.54
C PHE A 111 5.98 15.82 -8.14
N GLY A 112 7.17 15.76 -8.72
CA GLY A 112 7.88 16.92 -9.25
C GLY A 112 8.09 17.99 -8.17
N LYS A 113 7.64 19.23 -8.46
CA LYS A 113 7.72 20.34 -7.51
C LYS A 113 6.73 20.24 -6.35
N SER A 114 5.77 19.31 -6.37
CA SER A 114 4.75 19.21 -5.32
C SER A 114 5.23 18.43 -4.10
N GLY A 115 6.31 17.66 -4.22
CA GLY A 115 6.96 17.01 -3.10
C GLY A 115 7.38 15.57 -3.37
N LEU A 116 7.75 14.89 -2.29
CA LEU A 116 8.19 13.50 -2.29
C LEU A 116 7.39 12.71 -1.26
N ILE A 117 7.06 11.46 -1.55
CA ILE A 117 6.65 10.47 -0.54
C ILE A 117 7.67 9.34 -0.55
N THR A 118 8.08 8.85 0.61
CA THR A 118 8.96 7.67 0.73
C THR A 118 8.32 6.62 1.62
N TRP A 119 8.47 5.34 1.26
CA TRP A 119 8.04 4.21 2.05
C TRP A 119 9.22 3.30 2.37
N SER A 120 9.41 2.98 3.65
CA SER A 120 10.42 2.05 4.15
C SER A 120 9.70 0.88 4.82
N GLY A 121 9.71 -0.30 4.19
CA GLY A 121 9.06 -1.49 4.70
C GLY A 121 10.04 -2.60 5.08
N THR A 122 9.85 -3.20 6.25
CA THR A 122 10.46 -4.48 6.66
C THR A 122 9.42 -5.34 7.38
N SER A 123 9.13 -6.52 6.85
CA SER A 123 8.13 -7.43 7.43
C SER A 123 8.71 -8.35 8.51
N CYS A 124 10.03 -8.61 8.47
CA CYS A 124 10.68 -9.64 9.30
C CYS A 124 11.63 -9.07 10.36
N HIS A 125 11.87 -7.75 10.36
CA HIS A 125 12.62 -7.06 11.40
C HIS A 125 11.87 -5.83 11.93
N GLN A 126 11.47 -5.84 13.20
CA GLN A 126 10.62 -4.82 13.83
C GLN A 126 11.35 -3.50 14.16
N ARG A 127 12.68 -3.43 14.02
CA ARG A 127 13.51 -2.22 14.22
C ARG A 127 13.16 -1.37 15.46
N LYS A 128 12.81 -2.01 16.59
CA LYS A 128 12.34 -1.35 17.83
C LYS A 128 13.17 -0.16 18.34
N PRO A 129 14.51 -0.11 18.18
CA PRO A 129 15.30 1.04 18.60
C PRO A 129 15.04 2.32 17.79
N GLU A 130 14.49 2.20 16.58
CA GLU A 130 14.13 3.36 15.74
C GLU A 130 12.86 4.01 16.28
N LYS A 131 12.95 5.30 16.61
CA LYS A 131 11.81 6.11 17.03
C LYS A 131 11.25 6.84 15.81
N VAL A 132 10.47 6.12 15.02
CA VAL A 132 9.80 6.65 13.82
C VAL A 132 8.28 6.55 13.99
N SER A 133 7.58 7.57 13.50
CA SER A 133 6.12 7.56 13.43
C SER A 133 5.64 6.75 12.22
N PHE A 134 4.37 6.35 12.22
CA PHE A 134 3.79 5.60 11.10
C PHE A 134 3.85 6.40 9.79
N VAL A 135 3.51 7.68 9.86
CA VAL A 135 3.77 8.68 8.81
C VAL A 135 4.30 9.95 9.46
N THR A 136 5.38 10.51 8.93
CA THR A 136 5.85 11.86 9.28
C THR A 136 5.75 12.74 8.04
N VAL A 137 5.11 13.88 8.19
CA VAL A 137 4.93 14.89 7.15
C VAL A 137 5.76 16.11 7.50
N TYR A 138 6.59 16.56 6.57
CA TYR A 138 7.46 17.73 6.72
C TYR A 138 6.93 18.88 5.85
N GLY A 139 6.71 20.03 6.47
CA GLY A 139 6.32 21.26 5.78
C GLY A 139 7.23 22.43 6.11
N GLU A 140 6.97 23.56 5.47
CA GLU A 140 7.77 24.80 5.64
C GLU A 140 7.81 25.33 7.09
N GLY A 141 6.84 24.94 7.93
CA GLY A 141 6.69 25.45 9.29
C GLY A 141 7.02 24.44 10.39
N GLY A 142 7.45 23.22 10.05
CA GLY A 142 7.67 22.14 11.01
C GLY A 142 7.22 20.79 10.47
N GLU A 143 6.90 19.87 11.38
CA GLU A 143 6.49 18.50 11.03
C GLU A 143 5.22 18.05 11.76
N MET A 144 4.54 17.07 11.18
CA MET A 144 3.38 16.39 11.76
C MET A 144 3.56 14.89 11.69
N ASP A 145 3.52 14.25 12.84
CA ASP A 145 3.62 12.82 13.04
C ASP A 145 2.24 12.21 13.21
N PHE A 146 1.93 11.19 12.42
CA PHE A 146 0.71 10.39 12.54
C PHE A 146 1.03 9.04 13.17
N ASN A 147 0.26 8.66 14.20
CA ASN A 147 0.34 7.35 14.84
C ASN A 147 -1.06 6.86 15.22
N GLY A 148 -1.51 5.78 14.58
CA GLY A 148 -2.90 5.33 14.73
C GLY A 148 -3.88 6.40 14.24
N SER A 149 -4.86 6.75 15.08
CA SER A 149 -5.82 7.85 14.84
C SER A 149 -5.34 9.22 15.30
N GLY A 150 -4.19 9.28 15.98
CA GLY A 150 -3.66 10.49 16.57
C GLY A 150 -2.62 11.17 15.69
N TYR A 151 -2.33 12.43 16.03
CA TYR A 151 -1.21 13.16 15.47
C TYR A 151 -0.47 13.94 16.55
N THR A 152 0.80 14.26 16.30
CA THR A 152 1.55 15.27 17.05
C THR A 152 2.18 16.22 16.04
N THR A 153 2.20 17.51 16.34
CA THR A 153 2.84 18.54 15.50
C THR A 153 3.96 19.20 16.23
N TYR A 154 4.99 19.57 15.48
CA TYR A 154 6.17 20.24 15.98
C TYR A 154 6.49 21.45 15.10
N ASP A 155 7.03 22.51 15.71
CA ASP A 155 7.61 23.62 14.96
C ASP A 155 9.01 23.27 14.39
N LEU A 156 9.67 24.22 13.73
CA LEU A 156 10.99 24.03 13.13
C LEU A 156 12.12 23.77 14.15
N ASP A 157 11.91 24.13 15.43
CA ASP A 157 12.86 23.87 16.51
C ASP A 157 12.58 22.51 17.20
N GLY A 158 11.60 21.75 16.70
CA GLY A 158 11.20 20.45 17.24
C GLY A 158 10.37 20.57 18.52
N LYS A 159 9.81 21.74 18.83
CA LYS A 159 8.93 21.91 19.98
C LYS A 159 7.52 21.47 19.61
N GLU A 160 6.92 20.64 20.45
CA GLU A 160 5.52 20.21 20.31
C GLU A 160 4.58 21.43 20.39
N ILE A 161 3.71 21.58 19.38
CA ILE A 161 2.76 22.70 19.28
C ILE A 161 1.30 22.28 19.41
N ASP A 162 0.94 21.07 18.97
CA ASP A 162 -0.41 20.51 19.10
C ASP A 162 -0.36 18.96 19.01
N LYS A 163 -1.35 18.30 19.60
CA LYS A 163 -1.44 16.84 19.67
C LYS A 163 -2.87 16.35 19.82
N ASN A 164 -3.22 15.33 19.03
CA ASN A 164 -4.42 14.52 19.24
C ASN A 164 -4.06 13.10 19.69
N THR A 165 -4.60 12.69 20.84
CA THR A 165 -4.45 11.34 21.40
C THR A 165 -5.77 10.58 21.51
N GLU A 166 -6.81 11.03 20.81
CA GLU A 166 -8.09 10.34 20.76
C GLU A 166 -7.93 8.91 20.23
N LYS A 167 -8.73 8.01 20.79
CA LYS A 167 -8.72 6.61 20.39
C LYS A 167 -9.31 6.46 18.98
N PRO A 168 -8.83 5.48 18.19
CA PRO A 168 -9.41 5.21 16.89
C PRO A 168 -10.89 4.87 17.02
N SER A 169 -11.70 5.39 16.10
CA SER A 169 -13.13 5.09 16.02
C SER A 169 -13.55 5.03 14.56
N ASP A 170 -14.16 3.92 14.17
CA ASP A 170 -14.76 3.76 12.84
C ASP A 170 -16.17 4.35 12.77
N VAL A 171 -16.75 4.74 13.92
CA VAL A 171 -18.11 5.28 13.99
C VAL A 171 -18.30 6.50 13.08
N PRO A 172 -17.40 7.50 13.01
CA PRO A 172 -17.54 8.61 12.08
C PRO A 172 -17.53 8.16 10.61
N HIS A 173 -16.73 7.16 10.26
CA HIS A 173 -16.70 6.60 8.90
C HIS A 173 -18.01 5.89 8.55
N PHE A 174 -18.53 5.03 9.43
CA PHE A 174 -19.80 4.36 9.20
C PHE A 174 -20.98 5.33 9.19
N GLN A 175 -20.97 6.35 10.04
CA GLN A 175 -22.01 7.37 10.06
C GLN A 175 -22.02 8.17 8.76
N ASN A 176 -20.86 8.61 8.26
CA ASN A 176 -20.79 9.30 6.97
C ASN A 176 -21.25 8.39 5.81
N TRP A 177 -20.95 7.09 5.84
CA TRP A 177 -21.49 6.15 4.86
C TRP A 177 -23.02 6.03 4.91
N VAL A 178 -23.62 5.94 6.11
CA VAL A 178 -25.09 5.93 6.27
C VAL A 178 -25.69 7.26 5.80
N ASN A 179 -25.08 8.39 6.11
CA ASN A 179 -25.54 9.70 5.66
C ASN A 179 -25.46 9.81 4.13
N ALA A 180 -24.39 9.31 3.50
CA ALA A 180 -24.28 9.30 2.05
C ALA A 180 -25.44 8.54 1.38
N ILE A 181 -25.85 7.41 1.96
CA ILE A 181 -26.99 6.62 1.46
C ILE A 181 -28.33 7.33 1.73
N THR A 182 -28.51 7.90 2.91
CA THR A 182 -29.83 8.35 3.40
C THR A 182 -30.14 9.80 3.09
N SER A 183 -29.13 10.68 3.04
CA SER A 183 -29.28 12.12 2.82
C SER A 183 -28.48 12.66 1.63
N GLY A 184 -27.64 11.83 0.99
CA GLY A 184 -26.78 12.26 -0.13
C GLY A 184 -25.58 13.09 0.31
N GLU A 185 -25.18 12.99 1.59
CA GLU A 185 -23.95 13.62 2.08
C GLU A 185 -22.72 13.11 1.31
N PRO A 186 -21.77 13.98 0.88
CA PRO A 186 -20.53 13.53 0.28
C PRO A 186 -19.73 12.60 1.20
N LEU A 187 -19.12 11.55 0.62
CA LEU A 187 -18.22 10.67 1.37
C LEU A 187 -16.94 11.42 1.76
N ASN A 188 -16.49 11.24 3.00
CA ASN A 188 -15.21 11.75 3.49
C ASN A 188 -14.02 11.14 2.73
N GLN A 189 -14.16 9.89 2.30
CA GLN A 189 -13.17 9.14 1.52
C GLN A 189 -13.86 8.39 0.37
N PRO A 190 -14.10 9.05 -0.78
CA PRO A 190 -14.70 8.42 -1.95
C PRO A 190 -13.79 7.34 -2.55
N ILE A 191 -14.38 6.34 -3.21
CA ILE A 191 -13.63 5.22 -3.83
C ILE A 191 -12.54 5.69 -4.80
N ALA A 192 -12.76 6.79 -5.53
CA ALA A 192 -11.78 7.38 -6.43
C ALA A 192 -10.48 7.78 -5.70
N GLN A 193 -10.56 8.29 -4.46
CA GLN A 193 -9.36 8.58 -3.66
C GLN A 193 -8.64 7.29 -3.25
N GLY A 194 -9.40 6.28 -2.85
CA GLY A 194 -8.85 4.95 -2.53
C GLY A 194 -8.15 4.28 -3.73
N GLN A 195 -8.67 4.46 -4.94
CA GLN A 195 -8.04 3.96 -6.17
C GLN A 195 -6.69 4.61 -6.43
N ILE A 196 -6.58 5.94 -6.26
CA ILE A 196 -5.32 6.66 -6.46
C ILE A 196 -4.29 6.18 -5.43
N SER A 197 -4.64 6.12 -4.15
CA SER A 197 -3.73 5.65 -3.10
C SER A 197 -3.31 4.18 -3.32
N THR A 198 -4.23 3.33 -3.76
CA THR A 198 -3.93 1.92 -4.11
C THR A 198 -2.99 1.82 -5.30
N LEU A 199 -3.15 2.71 -6.29
CA LEU A 199 -2.26 2.75 -7.45
C LEU A 199 -0.81 3.05 -7.05
N LEU A 200 -0.55 3.87 -6.03
CA LEU A 200 0.82 4.09 -5.53
C LEU A 200 1.46 2.74 -5.12
N CYS A 201 0.74 1.87 -4.41
CA CYS A 201 1.24 0.56 -4.05
C CYS A 201 1.55 -0.32 -5.27
N HIS A 202 0.68 -0.28 -6.29
CA HIS A 202 0.91 -1.00 -7.54
C HIS A 202 2.12 -0.45 -8.30
N LEU A 203 2.27 0.86 -8.41
CA LEU A 203 3.40 1.51 -9.08
C LEU A 203 4.73 1.16 -8.40
N GLY A 204 4.77 1.13 -7.06
CA GLY A 204 5.98 0.70 -6.34
C GLY A 204 6.31 -0.78 -6.57
N ASN A 205 5.30 -1.66 -6.57
CA ASN A 205 5.49 -3.07 -6.92
C ASN A 205 5.92 -3.27 -8.37
N ILE A 206 5.40 -2.48 -9.31
CA ILE A 206 5.80 -2.54 -10.73
C ILE A 206 7.24 -2.05 -10.88
N ALA A 207 7.62 -0.97 -10.20
CA ALA A 207 9.02 -0.51 -10.19
C ALA A 207 9.97 -1.60 -9.70
N TYR A 208 9.65 -2.24 -8.58
CA TYR A 208 10.43 -3.37 -8.04
C TYR A 208 10.57 -4.52 -9.04
N ARG A 209 9.47 -4.92 -9.68
CA ARG A 209 9.42 -6.11 -10.55
C ARG A 209 9.96 -5.87 -11.96
N THR A 210 10.36 -4.65 -12.29
CA THR A 210 10.84 -4.30 -13.64
C THR A 210 12.27 -3.78 -13.58
N THR A 211 12.46 -2.46 -13.59
CA THR A 211 13.76 -1.79 -13.75
C THR A 211 14.25 -1.12 -12.46
N GLY A 212 13.51 -1.25 -11.36
CA GLY A 212 13.67 -0.48 -10.13
C GLY A 212 13.09 0.94 -10.21
N ALA A 213 12.65 1.40 -11.40
CA ALA A 213 12.14 2.75 -11.61
C ALA A 213 11.15 2.86 -12.77
N VAL A 214 9.97 3.46 -12.53
CA VAL A 214 8.96 3.73 -13.57
C VAL A 214 8.64 5.22 -13.67
N LYS A 215 8.35 5.67 -14.90
CA LYS A 215 7.75 6.98 -15.16
C LYS A 215 6.24 6.84 -15.24
N VAL A 216 5.54 7.86 -14.77
CA VAL A 216 4.09 7.87 -14.66
C VAL A 216 3.55 9.19 -15.21
N ASP A 217 2.45 9.15 -15.94
CA ASP A 217 1.74 10.35 -16.34
C ASP A 217 1.02 10.92 -15.11
N PRO A 218 1.37 12.13 -14.63
CA PRO A 218 0.78 12.68 -13.42
C PRO A 218 -0.70 13.07 -13.58
N GLN A 219 -1.24 13.07 -14.81
CA GLN A 219 -2.65 13.35 -15.09
C GLN A 219 -3.51 12.09 -15.06
N THR A 220 -3.00 10.96 -15.54
CA THR A 220 -3.78 9.70 -15.68
C THR A 220 -3.37 8.62 -14.69
N GLY A 221 -2.14 8.68 -14.17
CA GLY A 221 -1.55 7.62 -13.36
C GLY A 221 -0.96 6.46 -14.17
N ASP A 222 -1.02 6.52 -15.50
CA ASP A 222 -0.54 5.45 -16.37
C ASP A 222 0.98 5.41 -16.46
N LEU A 223 1.52 4.22 -16.71
CA LEU A 223 2.94 4.04 -16.97
C LEU A 223 3.35 4.66 -18.31
N VAL A 224 4.45 5.41 -18.31
CA VAL A 224 5.04 6.00 -19.51
C VAL A 224 6.19 5.12 -20.00
N GLU A 225 6.13 4.68 -21.26
CA GLU A 225 7.20 3.94 -21.95
C GLU A 225 7.74 2.71 -21.19
N ASN A 226 6.86 1.93 -20.54
CA ASN A 226 7.27 0.75 -19.77
C ASN A 226 6.55 -0.52 -20.21
N ALA A 227 7.04 -1.15 -21.29
CA ALA A 227 6.43 -2.37 -21.86
C ALA A 227 6.37 -3.53 -20.86
N ASP A 228 7.39 -3.72 -20.02
CA ASP A 228 7.40 -4.78 -19.01
C ASP A 228 6.44 -4.48 -17.85
N GLY A 229 6.33 -3.22 -17.44
CA GLY A 229 5.37 -2.79 -16.44
C GLY A 229 3.93 -2.94 -16.92
N MET A 230 3.65 -2.72 -18.22
CA MET A 230 2.32 -2.93 -18.78
C MET A 230 1.87 -4.40 -18.72
N LYS A 231 2.79 -5.37 -18.72
CA LYS A 231 2.47 -6.80 -18.49
C LYS A 231 1.99 -7.05 -17.06
N LEU A 232 2.33 -6.16 -16.12
CA LEU A 232 1.92 -6.23 -14.72
C LEU A 232 0.69 -5.36 -14.43
N TRP A 233 0.31 -4.49 -15.37
CA TRP A 233 -0.84 -3.61 -15.27
C TRP A 233 -2.17 -4.35 -15.49
N ALA A 234 -2.15 -5.36 -16.36
CA ALA A 234 -3.29 -6.20 -16.67
C ALA A 234 -2.97 -7.68 -16.39
N ARG A 235 -4.00 -8.52 -16.37
CA ARG A 235 -3.84 -9.98 -16.29
C ARG A 235 -3.51 -10.49 -17.69
N GLU A 236 -2.28 -10.97 -17.89
CA GLU A 236 -1.83 -11.50 -19.19
C GLU A 236 -2.69 -12.66 -19.70
N GLU A 237 -3.11 -13.55 -18.80
CA GLU A 237 -3.97 -14.70 -19.11
C GLU A 237 -5.47 -14.31 -19.22
N GLY A 238 -5.80 -13.02 -19.11
CA GLY A 238 -7.18 -12.53 -19.07
C GLY A 238 -7.94 -12.97 -17.81
N TYR A 239 -9.23 -12.67 -17.79
CA TYR A 239 -10.15 -13.19 -16.78
C TYR A 239 -10.66 -14.58 -17.17
N ARG A 240 -11.06 -15.37 -16.16
CA ARG A 240 -11.70 -16.67 -16.38
C ARG A 240 -13.02 -16.47 -17.13
N THR A 241 -13.32 -17.37 -18.06
CA THR A 241 -14.60 -17.36 -18.80
C THR A 241 -15.79 -17.22 -17.85
N GLY A 242 -16.70 -16.28 -18.16
CA GLY A 242 -17.87 -15.97 -17.34
C GLY A 242 -17.62 -14.92 -16.25
N TRP A 243 -16.42 -14.35 -16.18
CA TRP A 243 -16.06 -13.17 -15.39
C TRP A 243 -15.65 -11.99 -16.27
N ASP A 244 -16.14 -11.95 -17.50
CA ASP A 244 -15.88 -10.85 -18.42
C ASP A 244 -16.44 -9.55 -17.81
N VAL A 245 -15.58 -8.56 -17.61
CA VAL A 245 -15.91 -7.23 -17.04
C VAL A 245 -15.84 -6.18 -18.14
#